data_AF-A0A452XGZ8-F1
#
_entry.id   AF-A0A452XGZ8-F1
#
_cell.length_a   1.000
_cell.length_b   1.000
_cell.length_c   1.000
_cell.angle_alpha   90.00
_cell.angle_beta   90.00
_cell.angle_gamma   90.00
#
_symmetry.space_group_name_H-M   'P 1'
#
loop_
_entity.id
_entity.type
_entity.pdbx_description
1 polymer ?
#
loop_
_entity_poly.entity_id
_entity_poly.type
_entity_poly.pdbx_seq_one_letter_code
_entity_poly.pdbx_strand_id
1 'polypeptide(L)'
;GEAWAPVSPVLDMGWKGRAAVVGGILYSYDYMGQVKGYDPDTDSWNTVEGLEKELPRFLCGATLANVGGLLYLIWEGKWKGKASKGEGKVKDMLVIEWATIEVTRAEEGRLSGKVISRDTAVFTDMPRGSAITHCISLDL
;
A
#
# COMPACT_ATOMS: atom_id res chain seq x y z
N GLY A 1 12.55 -24.82 22.63
CA GLY A 1 12.02 -23.50 22.23
C GLY A 1 12.08 -23.44 20.74
N GLU A 2 11.03 -22.96 20.08
CA GLU A 2 11.08 -22.69 18.64
C GLU A 2 12.15 -21.64 18.37
N ALA A 3 13.09 -21.97 17.50
CA ALA A 3 14.09 -21.05 17.00
C ALA A 3 13.59 -20.47 15.69
N TRP A 4 13.80 -19.18 15.48
CA TRP A 4 13.56 -18.55 14.18
C TRP A 4 14.44 -19.20 13.11
N ALA A 5 13.82 -19.65 12.02
CA ALA A 5 14.51 -20.12 10.83
C ALA A 5 14.65 -18.98 9.81
N PRO A 6 15.69 -18.99 8.96
CA PRO A 6 15.79 -18.06 7.85
C PRO A 6 14.60 -18.23 6.90
N VAL A 7 14.11 -17.12 6.36
CA VAL A 7 13.08 -17.11 5.33
C VAL A 7 13.66 -17.49 3.96
N SER A 8 12.81 -17.87 3.01
CA SER A 8 13.25 -18.15 1.64
C SER A 8 13.98 -16.92 1.04
N PRO A 9 15.10 -17.12 0.32
CA PRO A 9 15.73 -16.06 -0.46
C PRO A 9 14.79 -15.43 -1.49
N VAL A 10 13.81 -16.19 -2.00
CA VAL A 10 12.83 -15.67 -2.95
C VAL A 10 11.93 -14.63 -2.30
N LEU A 11 11.47 -14.89 -1.07
CA LEU A 11 10.73 -13.92 -0.27
C LEU A 11 11.54 -12.63 -0.11
N ASP A 12 12.78 -12.74 0.38
CA ASP A 12 13.65 -11.60 0.70
C ASP A 12 13.95 -10.72 -0.53
N MET A 13 14.26 -11.33 -1.68
CA MET A 13 14.60 -10.59 -2.89
C MET A 13 13.41 -9.81 -3.49
N GLY A 14 12.20 -10.36 -3.39
CA GLY A 14 10.99 -9.75 -3.97
C GLY A 14 10.33 -8.71 -3.07
N TRP A 15 10.64 -8.68 -1.77
CA TRP A 15 10.07 -7.72 -0.84
C TRP A 15 10.60 -6.30 -1.09
N LYS A 16 9.70 -5.32 -1.26
CA LYS A 16 10.02 -3.91 -1.54
C LYS A 16 9.35 -2.91 -0.58
N GLY A 17 9.46 -3.13 0.73
CA GLY A 17 9.10 -2.13 1.75
C GLY A 17 7.95 -2.53 2.66
N ARG A 18 6.93 -1.69 2.82
CA ARG A 18 5.79 -2.02 3.70
C ARG A 18 4.86 -3.02 2.99
N ALA A 19 4.42 -4.04 3.73
CA ALA A 19 3.67 -5.18 3.20
C ALA A 19 2.50 -5.53 4.12
N ALA A 20 1.50 -6.22 3.57
CA ALA A 20 0.34 -6.72 4.31
C ALA A 20 -0.07 -8.10 3.82
N VAL A 21 -0.58 -8.94 4.71
CA VAL A 21 -1.06 -10.28 4.37
C VAL A 21 -2.58 -10.25 4.20
N VAL A 22 -3.07 -10.73 3.06
CA VAL A 22 -4.50 -10.96 2.80
C VAL A 22 -4.66 -12.38 2.26
N GLY A 23 -5.54 -13.18 2.88
CA GLY A 23 -5.80 -14.55 2.40
C GLY A 23 -4.57 -15.46 2.35
N GLY A 24 -3.59 -15.26 3.25
CA GLY A 24 -2.34 -16.04 3.28
C GLY A 24 -1.26 -15.60 2.29
N ILE A 25 -1.55 -14.59 1.45
CA ILE A 25 -0.60 -14.03 0.49
C ILE A 25 -0.01 -12.74 1.05
N LEU A 26 1.32 -12.61 1.04
CA LEU A 26 2.01 -11.39 1.46
C LEU A 26 2.11 -10.43 0.27
N TYR A 27 1.42 -9.30 0.35
CA TYR A 27 1.44 -8.27 -0.69
C TYR A 27 2.47 -7.20 -0.39
N SER A 28 3.25 -6.83 -1.41
CA SER A 28 4.17 -5.69 -1.42
C SER A 28 3.86 -4.81 -2.62
N TYR A 29 4.04 -3.51 -2.46
CA TYR A 29 3.88 -2.53 -3.54
C TYR A 29 5.25 -1.96 -3.92
N ASP A 30 5.56 -1.91 -5.22
CA ASP A 30 6.86 -1.45 -5.71
C ASP A 30 6.81 -0.03 -6.31
N TYR A 31 8.00 0.54 -6.53
CA TYR A 31 8.17 1.89 -7.06
C TYR A 31 7.65 2.06 -8.50
N MET A 32 7.39 0.95 -9.22
CA MET A 32 6.82 0.97 -10.57
C MET A 32 5.29 1.05 -10.55
N GLY A 33 4.69 1.07 -9.37
CA GLY A 33 3.24 1.09 -9.19
C GLY A 33 2.60 -0.29 -9.25
N GLN A 34 3.39 -1.37 -9.11
CA GLN A 34 2.89 -2.73 -9.15
C GLN A 34 2.63 -3.25 -7.74
N VAL A 35 1.48 -3.90 -7.55
CA VAL A 35 1.26 -4.75 -6.38
C VAL A 35 1.72 -6.17 -6.76
N LYS A 36 2.52 -6.78 -5.90
CA LYS A 36 3.01 -8.15 -6.04
C LYS A 36 2.62 -8.93 -4.80
N GLY A 37 2.19 -10.18 -4.97
CA GLY A 37 1.91 -11.09 -3.87
C GLY A 37 2.92 -12.23 -3.85
N TYR A 38 3.44 -12.52 -2.67
CA TYR A 38 4.24 -13.71 -2.39
C TYR A 38 3.33 -14.82 -1.87
N ASP A 39 3.37 -15.95 -2.57
CA ASP A 39 2.67 -17.16 -2.20
C ASP A 39 3.64 -18.13 -1.52
N PRO A 40 3.50 -18.38 -0.20
CA PRO A 40 4.39 -19.29 0.52
C PRO A 40 4.24 -20.74 0.08
N ASP A 41 3.11 -21.13 -0.53
CA ASP A 41 2.88 -22.51 -0.99
C ASP A 41 3.73 -22.83 -2.23
N THR A 42 3.99 -21.82 -3.06
CA THR A 42 4.75 -21.95 -4.32
C THR A 42 6.14 -21.32 -4.25
N ASP A 43 6.49 -20.70 -3.11
CA ASP A 43 7.70 -19.92 -2.91
C ASP A 43 7.97 -18.94 -4.06
N SER A 44 6.96 -18.17 -4.46
CA SER A 44 7.04 -17.31 -5.64
C SER A 44 6.34 -15.97 -5.47
N TRP A 45 6.86 -14.95 -6.16
CA TRP A 45 6.23 -13.63 -6.27
C TRP A 45 5.52 -13.51 -7.62
N ASN A 46 4.26 -13.11 -7.59
CA ASN A 46 3.46 -12.86 -8.78
C ASN A 46 2.89 -11.44 -8.78
N THR A 47 2.89 -10.79 -9.94
CA THR A 47 2.23 -9.48 -10.10
C THR A 47 0.72 -9.66 -10.01
N VAL A 48 0.05 -8.76 -9.29
CA VAL A 48 -1.41 -8.73 -9.22
C VAL A 48 -1.95 -8.05 -10.48
N GLU A 49 -2.61 -8.83 -11.32
CA GLU A 49 -3.18 -8.36 -12.58
C GLU A 49 -4.38 -7.43 -12.35
N GLY A 50 -4.55 -6.42 -13.20
CA GLY A 50 -5.74 -5.55 -13.20
C GLY A 50 -5.56 -4.22 -12.46
N LEU A 51 -4.37 -3.95 -11.91
CA LEU A 51 -4.06 -2.74 -11.14
C LEU A 51 -3.12 -1.76 -11.85
N GLU A 52 -2.53 -2.14 -12.99
CA GLU A 52 -1.35 -1.50 -13.59
C GLU A 52 -1.58 -0.06 -14.07
N LYS A 53 -2.83 0.28 -14.37
CA LYS A 53 -3.24 1.62 -14.85
C LYS A 53 -3.97 2.43 -13.78
N GLU A 54 -4.26 1.81 -12.64
CA GLU A 54 -5.15 2.32 -11.62
C GLU A 54 -4.37 2.96 -10.46
N LEU A 55 -3.22 2.42 -10.13
CA LEU A 55 -2.44 2.89 -8.98
C LEU A 55 -1.41 3.95 -9.40
N PRO A 56 -1.08 4.90 -8.51
CA PRO A 56 -0.06 5.89 -8.82
C PRO A 56 1.31 5.20 -9.01
N ARG A 57 2.29 5.92 -9.55
CA ARG A 57 3.70 5.47 -9.58
C ARG A 57 4.51 6.46 -8.79
N PHE A 58 5.17 6.02 -7.73
CA PHE A 58 5.97 6.91 -6.90
C PHE A 58 7.12 6.15 -6.22
N LEU A 59 8.20 6.88 -5.98
CA LEU A 59 9.49 6.28 -5.62
C LEU A 59 9.53 5.75 -4.18
N CYS A 60 8.82 6.39 -3.24
CA CYS A 60 8.89 6.05 -1.81
C CYS A 60 7.62 6.46 -1.07
N GLY A 61 7.26 5.76 0.01
CA GLY A 61 6.32 6.27 1.03
C GLY A 61 4.94 5.61 1.08
N ALA A 62 4.66 4.60 0.23
CA ALA A 62 3.40 3.87 0.32
C ALA A 62 3.39 2.95 1.54
N THR A 63 2.21 2.60 2.03
CA THR A 63 2.02 1.49 2.96
C THR A 63 0.83 0.65 2.55
N LEU A 64 0.93 -0.64 2.83
CA LEU A 64 -0.15 -1.59 2.68
C LEU A 64 -0.72 -1.92 4.06
N ALA A 65 -2.04 -2.12 4.13
CA ALA A 65 -2.72 -2.64 5.31
C ALA A 65 -3.82 -3.62 4.89
N ASN A 66 -4.06 -4.65 5.69
CA ASN A 66 -5.24 -5.51 5.54
C ASN A 66 -6.35 -4.97 6.44
N VAL A 67 -7.48 -4.59 5.87
CA VAL A 67 -8.68 -4.17 6.61
C VAL A 67 -9.84 -5.03 6.13
N GLY A 68 -10.32 -5.93 6.98
CA GLY A 68 -11.47 -6.78 6.66
C GLY A 68 -11.27 -7.68 5.43
N GLY A 69 -10.04 -8.12 5.16
CA GLY A 69 -9.70 -8.93 3.98
C GLY A 69 -9.50 -8.12 2.69
N LEU A 70 -9.57 -6.80 2.75
CA LEU A 70 -9.25 -5.90 1.64
C LEU A 70 -7.84 -5.32 1.83
N LEU A 71 -7.15 -5.11 0.72
CA LEU A 71 -5.83 -4.50 0.71
C LEU A 71 -5.98 -2.98 0.55
N TYR A 72 -5.52 -2.22 1.54
CA TYR A 72 -5.49 -0.76 1.49
C TYR A 72 -4.09 -0.32 1.10
N LEU A 73 -3.96 0.33 -0.06
CA LEU A 73 -2.75 1.07 -0.43
C LEU A 73 -2.92 2.52 0.01
N ILE A 74 -2.05 3.00 0.89
CA ILE A 74 -2.12 4.34 1.49
C ILE A 74 -0.83 5.09 1.17
N TRP A 75 -0.93 6.35 0.75
CA TRP A 75 0.23 7.19 0.41
C TRP A 75 -0.01 8.67 0.70
N GLU A 76 1.08 9.43 0.71
CA GLU A 76 1.02 10.89 0.82
C GLU A 76 0.73 11.51 -0.55
N GLY A 77 -0.42 12.19 -0.64
CA GLY A 77 -0.88 12.89 -1.82
C GLY A 77 -0.34 14.33 -1.90
N LYS A 78 -0.66 15.00 -3.00
CA LYS A 78 -0.41 16.44 -3.16
C LYS A 78 -1.72 17.21 -3.01
N TRP A 79 -1.69 18.29 -2.23
CA TRP A 79 -2.82 19.21 -2.17
C TRP A 79 -3.08 19.84 -3.56
N LYS A 80 -4.33 19.75 -4.04
CA LYS A 80 -4.77 20.29 -5.35
C LYS A 80 -5.66 21.53 -5.22
N GLY A 81 -5.88 22.06 -4.02
CA GLY A 81 -6.73 23.23 -3.80
C GLY A 81 -6.10 24.54 -4.31
N LYS A 82 -6.95 25.51 -4.69
CA LYS A 82 -6.48 26.85 -5.04
C LYS A 82 -5.95 27.55 -3.79
N ALA A 83 -4.73 28.11 -3.88
CA ALA A 83 -4.22 28.97 -2.82
C ALA A 83 -5.19 30.13 -2.59
N SER A 84 -5.72 30.26 -1.37
CA SER A 84 -6.49 31.44 -0.99
C SER A 84 -5.58 32.67 -1.06
N LYS A 85 -6.06 33.78 -1.63
CA LYS A 85 -5.38 35.09 -1.69
C LYS A 85 -5.25 35.78 -0.31
N GLY A 86 -5.14 35.00 0.76
CA GLY A 86 -4.83 35.49 2.11
C GLY A 86 -3.43 35.03 2.49
N GLU A 87 -2.68 35.89 3.17
CA GLU A 87 -1.39 35.55 3.78
C GLU A 87 -1.60 34.46 4.85
N GLY A 88 -1.65 33.20 4.41
CA GLY A 88 -2.02 32.06 5.25
C GLY A 88 -1.58 30.75 4.61
N LYS A 89 -0.30 30.42 4.83
CA LYS A 89 0.37 29.11 4.68
C LYS A 89 -0.45 27.96 4.06
N VAL A 90 -0.46 27.86 2.73
CA VAL A 90 -0.85 26.63 1.99
C VAL A 90 0.25 25.54 2.08
N LYS A 91 1.32 25.78 2.85
CA LYS A 91 2.57 25.01 2.80
C LYS A 91 2.63 23.83 3.79
N ASP A 92 1.65 23.70 4.69
CA ASP A 92 1.74 22.82 5.87
C ASP A 92 0.62 21.76 5.92
N MET A 93 -0.02 21.45 4.78
CA MET A 93 -1.08 20.43 4.71
C MET A 93 -0.49 19.04 4.44
N LEU A 94 -0.87 18.05 5.25
CA LEU A 94 -0.63 16.64 4.97
C LEU A 94 -1.88 16.08 4.27
N VAL A 95 -1.69 15.54 3.07
CA VAL A 95 -2.76 14.88 2.32
C VAL A 95 -2.47 13.40 2.30
N ILE A 96 -3.40 12.60 2.80
CA ILE A 96 -3.33 11.14 2.74
C ILE A 96 -4.36 10.65 1.74
N GLU A 97 -3.92 9.93 0.74
CA GLU A 97 -4.78 9.27 -0.24
C GLU A 97 -4.71 7.76 -0.04
N TRP A 98 -5.79 7.05 -0.35
CA TRP A 98 -5.75 5.60 -0.39
C TRP A 98 -6.61 5.02 -1.50
N ALA A 99 -6.27 3.79 -1.87
CA ALA A 99 -7.06 2.92 -2.72
C ALA A 99 -7.38 1.64 -1.97
N THR A 100 -8.67 1.29 -1.93
CA THR A 100 -9.15 0.00 -1.41
C THR A 100 -9.14 -1.00 -2.55
N ILE A 101 -8.44 -2.11 -2.38
CA ILE A 101 -8.19 -3.10 -3.41
C ILE A 101 -8.76 -4.43 -2.94
N GLU A 102 -9.68 -4.97 -3.72
CA GLU A 102 -10.06 -6.38 -3.63
C GLU A 102 -8.98 -7.20 -4.34
N VAL A 103 -8.43 -8.21 -3.67
CA VAL A 103 -7.45 -9.13 -4.25
C VAL A 103 -8.03 -10.53 -4.26
N THR A 104 -7.82 -11.26 -5.36
CA THR A 104 -8.28 -12.64 -5.53
C THR A 104 -7.10 -13.52 -5.92
N ARG A 105 -7.00 -14.69 -5.28
CA ARG A 105 -6.11 -15.78 -5.69
C ARG A 105 -6.91 -16.75 -6.55
N ALA A 106 -6.51 -16.89 -7.81
CA ALA A 106 -7.07 -17.88 -8.72
C ALA A 106 -6.32 -19.22 -8.62
N GLU A 107 -6.79 -20.23 -9.34
CA GLU A 107 -6.06 -21.48 -9.53
C GLU A 107 -4.67 -21.21 -10.14
N GLU A 108 -3.71 -22.09 -9.86
CA GLU A 108 -2.30 -21.99 -10.29
C GLU A 108 -1.51 -20.77 -9.76
N GLY A 109 -1.98 -20.13 -8.69
CA GLY A 109 -1.23 -19.05 -8.03
C GLY A 109 -1.29 -17.70 -8.74
N ARG A 110 -2.14 -17.55 -9.75
CA ARG A 110 -2.41 -16.26 -10.39
C ARG A 110 -3.13 -15.33 -9.41
N LEU A 111 -2.69 -14.08 -9.38
CA LEU A 111 -3.27 -13.04 -8.53
C LEU A 111 -3.93 -11.97 -9.41
N SER A 112 -5.17 -11.63 -9.09
CA SER A 112 -5.88 -10.51 -9.70
C SER A 112 -6.34 -9.52 -8.63
N GLY A 113 -6.52 -8.27 -9.04
CA GLY A 113 -6.96 -7.21 -8.16
C GLY A 113 -7.87 -6.22 -8.85
N LYS A 114 -8.72 -5.59 -8.05
CA LYS A 114 -9.63 -4.54 -8.49
C LYS A 114 -9.68 -3.42 -7.48
N VAL A 115 -9.52 -2.18 -7.93
CA VAL A 115 -9.74 -1.02 -7.05
C VAL A 115 -11.24 -0.84 -6.85
N ILE A 116 -11.69 -0.95 -5.61
CA ILE A 116 -13.10 -0.82 -5.23
C ILE A 116 -13.44 0.62 -4.89
N SER A 117 -12.53 1.34 -4.24
CA SER A 117 -12.73 2.74 -3.88
C SER A 117 -11.41 3.50 -3.78
N ARG A 118 -11.50 4.82 -3.84
CA ARG A 118 -10.42 5.76 -3.55
C ARG A 118 -10.97 6.89 -2.70
N ASP A 119 -10.17 7.38 -1.78
CA ASP A 119 -10.57 8.48 -0.92
C ASP A 119 -9.34 9.26 -0.43
N THR A 120 -9.58 10.40 0.20
CA THR A 120 -8.55 11.36 0.61
C THR A 120 -8.91 12.02 1.93
N ALA A 121 -7.94 12.05 2.84
CA ALA A 121 -7.98 12.82 4.07
C ALA A 121 -6.98 13.98 3.98
N VAL A 122 -7.40 15.15 4.48
CA VAL A 122 -6.59 16.37 4.44
C VAL A 122 -6.45 16.88 5.87
N PHE A 123 -5.21 17.01 6.31
CA PHE A 123 -4.87 17.52 7.63
C PHE A 123 -4.22 18.89 7.48
N THR A 124 -4.88 19.92 8.02
CA THR A 124 -4.52 21.33 7.81
C THR A 124 -3.51 21.88 8.82
N ASP A 125 -3.40 21.24 9.99
CA ASP A 125 -2.64 21.75 11.14
C ASP A 125 -1.52 20.78 11.56
N MET A 126 -0.92 20.09 10.59
CA MET A 126 0.18 19.14 10.87
C MET A 126 1.54 19.87 10.95
N PRO A 127 2.40 19.54 11.92
CA PRO A 127 3.76 20.04 11.96
C PRO A 127 4.50 19.72 10.65
N ARG A 128 5.34 20.65 10.19
CA ARG A 128 6.21 20.40 9.02
C ARG A 128 7.07 19.15 9.24
N GLY A 129 7.14 18.31 8.22
CA GLY A 129 7.89 17.05 8.26
C GLY A 129 7.11 15.89 8.88
N SER A 130 5.82 16.07 9.17
CA SER A 130 4.93 14.94 9.48
C SER A 130 4.87 13.97 8.30
N ALA A 131 4.94 12.67 8.59
CA ALA A 131 4.89 11.61 7.58
C ALA A 131 4.19 10.37 8.12
N ILE A 132 3.67 9.53 7.23
CA ILE A 132 3.12 8.22 7.62
C ILE A 132 4.28 7.27 7.93
N THR A 133 4.40 6.85 9.19
CA THR A 133 5.41 5.87 9.62
C THR A 133 4.89 4.43 9.57
N HIS A 134 3.69 4.16 10.09
CA HIS A 134 3.07 2.84 10.11
C HIS A 134 1.54 2.96 10.04
N CYS A 135 0.90 2.00 9.37
CA CYS A 135 -0.55 1.81 9.44
C CYS A 135 -0.83 0.49 10.15
N ILE A 136 -1.71 0.53 11.14
CA ILE A 136 -2.17 -0.64 11.87
C ILE A 136 -3.68 -0.68 11.64
N SER A 137 -4.20 -1.81 11.16
CA SER A 137 -5.61 -2.12 11.29
C SER A 137 -5.84 -2.68 12.67
N LEU A 138 -6.82 -2.13 13.39
CA LEU A 138 -7.36 -2.77 14.57
C LEU A 138 -8.51 -3.63 14.06
N ASP A 139 -8.53 -4.91 14.42
CA ASP A 139 -9.65 -5.78 14.11
C ASP A 139 -10.95 -5.12 14.62
N LEU A 140 -11.92 -4.96 13.73
CA LEU A 140 -13.27 -4.47 14.03
C LEU A 140 -14.17 -5.65 14.40
#